data_AF-D9Y0L7-F1
#
_entry.id   AF-D9Y0L7-F1
#
_cell.length_a   1.000
_cell.length_b   1.000
_cell.length_c   1.000
_cell.angle_alpha   90.00
_cell.angle_beta   90.00
_cell.angle_gamma   90.00
#
_symmetry.space_group_name_H-M   'P 1'
#
loop_
_entity.id
_entity.type
_entity.pdbx_description
1 polymer ?
#
loop_
_entity_poly.entity_id
_entity_poly.type
_entity_poly.pdbx_seq_one_letter_code
_entity_poly.pdbx_strand_id
1 'polypeptide(L)'
;DRPSPPARGERRTGQHAGPRRGRHRQPVHPRDRRRGRAGRRHRLGGGRPVLRHGPALRSRSVGAPAGRGPARTAAPRVRRVHQGRPHPGAGPLGHRRRSRPWLRRFPPPTAGAGTSAPAGVRRSIEESLRRLGLDRIDIVYLHDPDDHMEQALEQAYPELERLRAEGAVGAIGAGMNHAGPLARFVRETDIDAVLLAGRYTLLDQSGFAGLLPLAAERGVGVVVGGVLNSGVLADPRPGATFDYAPARPDLLARALDIRAVCERHGVPLRAAALHFPLGSPAVTSVLTGARSAAEVRDAAALLGRPVPDALWAELRERGLLPAGVPTPREAG
;
A
#
# COMPACT_ATOMS: atom_id res chain seq x y z
N ASP A 1 -45.51 -63.47 -20.00
CA ASP A 1 -44.42 -62.49 -19.79
C ASP A 1 -43.57 -62.80 -18.57
N ARG A 2 -42.44 -63.48 -18.81
CA ARG A 2 -41.32 -63.76 -17.89
C ARG A 2 -40.18 -64.37 -18.76
N PRO A 3 -38.89 -64.42 -18.33
CA PRO A 3 -37.99 -63.37 -17.82
C PRO A 3 -36.52 -63.56 -18.33
N SER A 4 -35.54 -62.82 -17.75
CA SER A 4 -34.10 -63.16 -17.53
C SER A 4 -33.07 -62.06 -18.01
N PRO A 5 -31.80 -61.99 -17.48
CA PRO A 5 -31.43 -61.09 -16.36
C PRO A 5 -30.01 -60.44 -16.58
N PRO A 6 -29.06 -60.27 -15.60
CA PRO A 6 -28.37 -58.99 -15.37
C PRO A 6 -26.82 -59.02 -15.52
N ALA A 7 -26.13 -57.89 -15.33
CA ALA A 7 -24.67 -57.84 -15.14
C ALA A 7 -24.23 -56.99 -13.93
N ARG A 8 -23.42 -57.63 -13.08
CA ARG A 8 -22.68 -57.19 -11.87
C ARG A 8 -21.59 -56.18 -12.28
N GLY A 9 -21.04 -55.24 -11.49
CA GLY A 9 -20.90 -55.11 -10.04
C GLY A 9 -19.54 -55.65 -9.56
N GLU A 10 -18.57 -54.79 -9.21
CA GLU A 10 -17.63 -55.03 -8.09
C GLU A 10 -16.75 -53.82 -7.72
N ARG A 11 -16.40 -53.77 -6.44
CA ARG A 11 -15.75 -52.70 -5.68
C ARG A 11 -14.39 -53.18 -5.14
N ARG A 12 -13.47 -52.21 -4.99
CA ARG A 12 -12.58 -51.93 -3.83
C ARG A 12 -11.44 -52.87 -3.39
N THR A 13 -10.40 -52.14 -2.91
CA THR A 13 -9.46 -52.36 -1.79
C THR A 13 -8.20 -53.23 -1.95
N GLY A 14 -7.09 -52.73 -1.38
CA GLY A 14 -6.09 -53.58 -0.70
C GLY A 14 -4.62 -53.18 -0.89
N GLN A 15 -3.91 -52.94 0.22
CA GLN A 15 -2.48 -52.59 0.34
C GLN A 15 -1.55 -53.82 0.21
N HIS A 16 -0.28 -53.62 -0.21
CA HIS A 16 0.96 -53.85 0.58
C HIS A 16 2.22 -54.23 -0.26
N ALA A 17 3.36 -53.72 0.24
CA ALA A 17 4.73 -54.27 0.25
C ALA A 17 5.66 -54.13 -0.99
N GLY A 18 6.86 -53.55 -0.75
CA GLY A 18 8.07 -53.64 -1.60
C GLY A 18 8.82 -54.99 -1.44
N PRO A 19 10.10 -55.18 -1.86
CA PRO A 19 11.20 -54.20 -1.90
C PRO A 19 12.23 -54.28 -3.07
N ARG A 20 13.10 -53.25 -3.13
CA ARG A 20 14.55 -53.20 -3.50
C ARG A 20 15.13 -53.96 -4.72
N ARG A 21 15.77 -53.18 -5.61
CA ARG A 21 17.10 -53.33 -6.28
C ARG A 21 17.31 -52.02 -7.06
N GLY A 22 18.38 -51.24 -7.05
CA GLY A 22 19.80 -51.42 -6.75
C GLY A 22 20.56 -50.82 -7.95
N ARG A 23 21.29 -49.70 -7.76
CA ARG A 23 22.47 -49.31 -8.57
C ARG A 23 23.18 -48.08 -7.99
N HIS A 24 24.39 -48.33 -7.51
CA HIS A 24 25.45 -47.37 -7.17
C HIS A 24 25.98 -46.65 -8.42
N ARG A 25 26.42 -45.38 -8.25
CA ARG A 25 27.82 -44.91 -8.45
C ARG A 25 27.91 -43.37 -8.38
N GLN A 26 28.63 -42.87 -7.38
CA GLN A 26 29.56 -41.72 -7.48
C GLN A 26 30.98 -42.30 -7.73
N PRO A 27 32.10 -41.54 -7.93
CA PRO A 27 32.40 -40.10 -7.71
C PRO A 27 33.13 -39.43 -8.93
N VAL A 28 33.62 -38.16 -8.93
CA VAL A 28 34.96 -37.70 -8.45
C VAL A 28 35.12 -36.17 -8.72
N HIS A 29 35.75 -35.47 -7.77
CA HIS A 29 36.37 -34.13 -7.89
C HIS A 29 37.89 -34.26 -8.22
N PRO A 30 38.52 -33.30 -8.93
CA PRO A 30 39.54 -32.45 -8.27
C PRO A 30 39.56 -31.00 -8.83
N ARG A 31 39.59 -29.95 -7.99
CA ARG A 31 40.74 -29.20 -7.41
C ARG A 31 41.54 -28.29 -8.37
N ASP A 32 41.56 -27.02 -7.96
CA ASP A 32 42.64 -26.01 -7.98
C ASP A 32 43.25 -25.52 -9.30
N ARG A 33 43.16 -24.19 -9.51
CA ARG A 33 44.34 -23.31 -9.49
C ARG A 33 43.99 -21.84 -9.26
N ARG A 34 44.51 -21.33 -8.13
CA ARG A 34 44.71 -19.91 -7.79
C ARG A 34 45.78 -19.25 -8.67
N ARG A 35 45.64 -17.93 -8.86
CA ARG A 35 46.64 -16.83 -8.78
C ARG A 35 46.02 -15.63 -9.54
N GLY A 36 45.88 -14.42 -9.05
CA GLY A 36 46.45 -13.72 -7.90
C GLY A 36 46.95 -12.36 -8.36
N ARG A 37 46.43 -11.26 -7.80
CA ARG A 37 47.25 -10.06 -7.55
C ARG A 37 46.63 -9.20 -6.45
N ALA A 38 47.50 -8.93 -5.47
CA ALA A 38 47.26 -8.18 -4.27
C ALA A 38 47.88 -6.78 -4.38
N GLY A 39 47.44 -5.88 -3.50
CA GLY A 39 48.07 -4.60 -3.16
C GLY A 39 47.03 -3.48 -3.18
N ARG A 40 46.81 -2.68 -2.13
CA ARG A 40 47.60 -2.39 -0.92
C ARG A 40 46.67 -2.02 0.23
N ARG A 41 47.12 -2.33 1.45
CA ARG A 41 46.56 -1.82 2.71
C ARG A 41 47.17 -0.46 3.02
N HIS A 42 46.36 0.48 3.51
CA HIS A 42 46.77 1.42 4.53
C HIS A 42 45.73 1.40 5.66
N ARG A 43 46.19 1.05 6.87
CA ARG A 43 45.52 1.37 8.14
C ARG A 43 46.02 2.73 8.57
N LEU A 44 45.12 3.53 9.16
CA LEU A 44 45.22 4.50 10.26
C LEU A 44 43.86 5.25 10.16
N GLY A 45 42.92 5.13 11.08
CA GLY A 45 42.92 5.65 12.45
C GLY A 45 41.48 6.15 12.71
N GLY A 46 40.99 6.01 13.94
CA GLY A 46 39.58 6.22 14.28
C GLY A 46 39.07 7.64 14.03
N GLY A 47 37.81 7.73 13.62
CA GLY A 47 37.05 8.97 13.47
C GLY A 47 35.60 8.64 13.13
N ARG A 48 34.68 9.14 13.95
CA ARG A 48 33.24 8.86 13.97
C ARG A 48 32.56 9.09 12.60
N PRO A 49 31.50 8.35 12.25
CA PRO A 49 30.72 8.64 11.04
C PRO A 49 29.96 9.96 11.21
N VAL A 50 30.25 10.89 10.31
CA VAL A 50 29.52 12.15 10.15
C VAL A 50 28.14 11.81 9.58
N LEU A 51 27.11 11.99 10.41
CA LEU A 51 25.71 12.05 10.01
C LEU A 51 25.54 13.13 8.94
N ARG A 52 25.34 12.74 7.68
CA ARG A 52 24.74 13.62 6.68
C ARG A 52 23.24 13.71 6.99
N HIS A 53 22.82 14.82 7.57
CA HIS A 53 21.41 15.21 7.63
C HIS A 53 20.91 15.51 6.21
N GLY A 54 20.02 14.67 5.70
CA GLY A 54 19.10 15.05 4.63
C GLY A 54 18.09 16.06 5.16
N PRO A 55 17.58 16.99 4.34
CA PRO A 55 16.70 18.04 4.81
C PRO A 55 15.37 17.44 5.26
N ALA A 56 15.11 17.49 6.56
CA ALA A 56 13.76 17.32 7.10
C ALA A 56 12.84 18.35 6.43
N LEU A 57 11.76 17.88 5.80
CA LEU A 57 10.68 18.71 5.28
C LEU A 57 10.01 19.45 6.44
N ARG A 58 10.59 20.58 6.85
CA ARG A 58 9.95 21.58 7.71
C ARG A 58 9.30 22.62 6.81
N SER A 59 7.98 22.61 6.76
CA SER A 59 7.21 23.69 6.15
C SER A 59 7.42 24.99 6.92
N ARG A 60 8.08 25.97 6.29
CA ARG A 60 8.16 27.35 6.79
C ARG A 60 6.84 28.06 6.52
N SER A 61 6.25 28.61 7.57
CA SER A 61 5.15 29.56 7.53
C SER A 61 5.68 30.95 7.17
N VAL A 62 5.15 31.55 6.10
CA VAL A 62 5.26 33.00 5.83
C VAL A 62 4.05 33.66 6.49
N GLY A 63 4.29 34.61 7.40
CA GLY A 63 3.27 35.19 8.28
C GLY A 63 2.84 36.62 7.92
N ALA A 64 1.78 37.07 8.62
CA ALA A 64 1.53 38.45 9.10
C ALA A 64 0.33 38.40 10.10
N PRO A 65 0.08 39.43 10.96
CA PRO A 65 0.68 39.56 12.29
C PRO A 65 -0.30 39.40 13.49
N ALA A 66 0.32 39.10 14.64
CA ALA A 66 -0.02 39.37 16.04
C ALA A 66 -1.48 39.38 16.56
N GLY A 67 -1.76 38.41 17.46
CA GLY A 67 -2.72 38.53 18.56
C GLY A 67 -2.34 37.50 19.65
N ARG A 68 -1.92 37.97 20.83
CA ARG A 68 -1.38 37.14 21.94
C ARG A 68 -2.49 36.41 22.70
N GLY A 69 -2.29 35.13 22.99
CA GLY A 69 -3.09 34.29 23.91
C GLY A 69 -2.50 32.87 24.03
N PRO A 70 -2.58 32.18 25.19
CA PRO A 70 -1.63 31.12 25.56
C PRO A 70 -1.85 29.79 24.85
N ALA A 71 -0.74 29.06 24.70
CA ALA A 71 -0.59 27.83 23.94
C ALA A 71 -1.56 26.72 24.36
N ARG A 72 -2.33 26.21 23.40
CA ARG A 72 -3.02 24.92 23.47
C ARG A 72 -2.37 23.95 22.50
N THR A 73 -2.07 22.76 22.99
CA THR A 73 -1.57 21.56 22.29
C THR A 73 -2.30 21.33 20.96
N ALA A 74 -1.53 21.22 19.88
CA ALA A 74 -2.05 21.12 18.53
C ALA A 74 -2.35 19.67 18.14
N ALA A 75 -3.65 19.33 18.07
CA ALA A 75 -4.16 18.16 17.36
C ALA A 75 -4.01 18.33 15.82
N PRO A 76 -3.92 17.23 15.04
CA PRO A 76 -3.71 17.31 13.59
C PRO A 76 -4.92 17.97 12.89
N ARG A 77 -4.67 19.08 12.20
CA ARG A 77 -5.68 19.89 11.51
C ARG A 77 -5.97 19.35 10.12
N VAL A 78 -7.23 19.00 9.88
CA VAL A 78 -7.79 18.69 8.55
C VAL A 78 -7.79 19.96 7.69
N ARG A 79 -7.17 19.92 6.50
CA ARG A 79 -7.16 21.03 5.54
C ARG A 79 -8.43 20.96 4.66
N ARG A 80 -9.16 22.08 4.60
CA ARG A 80 -10.42 22.25 3.86
C ARG A 80 -10.16 22.30 2.35
N VAL A 81 -10.90 21.52 1.55
CA VAL A 81 -10.89 21.56 0.08
C VAL A 81 -12.05 22.45 -0.42
N HIS A 82 -11.76 23.39 -1.32
CA HIS A 82 -12.74 24.27 -1.96
C HIS A 82 -13.64 23.47 -2.94
N GLN A 83 -14.96 23.67 -2.86
CA GLN A 83 -15.93 23.11 -3.81
C GLN A 83 -16.42 24.20 -4.77
N GLY A 84 -16.22 24.02 -6.07
CA GLY A 84 -16.86 24.82 -7.12
C GLY A 84 -18.33 24.39 -7.35
N ARG A 85 -19.21 25.36 -7.56
CA ARG A 85 -20.66 25.17 -7.83
C ARG A 85 -20.93 24.54 -9.21
N PRO A 86 -21.95 23.68 -9.38
CA PRO A 86 -22.35 23.16 -10.70
C PRO A 86 -23.47 23.98 -11.38
N HIS A 87 -23.42 24.07 -12.71
CA HIS A 87 -24.51 24.50 -13.60
C HIS A 87 -25.28 23.27 -14.15
N PRO A 88 -26.60 23.34 -14.46
CA PRO A 88 -27.39 22.18 -14.88
C PRO A 88 -27.58 22.11 -16.40
N GLY A 89 -27.60 20.89 -16.96
CA GLY A 89 -28.13 20.62 -18.30
C GLY A 89 -27.59 19.36 -18.97
N ALA A 90 -28.43 18.31 -19.05
CA ALA A 90 -28.69 17.45 -20.23
C ALA A 90 -29.20 16.05 -19.82
N GLY A 91 -30.33 15.66 -20.43
CA GLY A 91 -31.08 14.42 -20.21
C GLY A 91 -30.51 13.16 -20.89
N PRO A 92 -31.31 12.07 -20.97
CA PRO A 92 -30.79 10.72 -20.81
C PRO A 92 -30.61 9.95 -22.12
N LEU A 93 -29.54 9.15 -22.22
CA LEU A 93 -29.43 8.07 -23.22
C LEU A 93 -28.62 6.88 -22.68
N GLY A 94 -29.23 5.69 -22.78
CA GLY A 94 -28.60 4.46 -23.28
C GLY A 94 -27.72 3.64 -22.34
N HIS A 95 -28.21 2.47 -21.94
CA HIS A 95 -27.47 1.41 -21.26
C HIS A 95 -26.24 0.92 -22.05
N ARG A 96 -25.02 1.31 -21.63
CA ARG A 96 -23.77 0.56 -21.87
C ARG A 96 -22.81 0.72 -20.69
N ARG A 97 -22.18 -0.40 -20.30
CA ARG A 97 -21.06 -0.60 -19.32
C ARG A 97 -20.90 0.51 -18.26
N ARG A 98 -21.24 0.17 -17.00
CA ARG A 98 -21.02 1.01 -15.80
C ARG A 98 -19.52 1.34 -15.61
N SER A 99 -19.06 2.38 -16.29
CA SER A 99 -17.83 3.10 -15.99
C SER A 99 -18.12 4.15 -14.91
N ARG A 100 -17.18 4.30 -13.98
CA ARG A 100 -17.30 5.06 -12.73
C ARG A 100 -17.45 6.58 -13.02
N PRO A 101 -18.58 7.23 -12.69
CA PRO A 101 -18.83 8.63 -13.10
C PRO A 101 -17.90 9.68 -12.45
N TRP A 102 -17.34 9.40 -11.27
CA TRP A 102 -16.52 10.35 -10.52
C TRP A 102 -15.05 10.40 -10.99
N LEU A 103 -14.54 9.31 -11.60
CA LEU A 103 -13.21 9.27 -12.23
C LEU A 103 -13.07 10.24 -13.40
N ARG A 104 -14.19 10.72 -13.96
CA ARG A 104 -14.22 11.73 -15.02
C ARG A 104 -14.01 13.16 -14.52
N ARG A 105 -14.30 13.46 -13.25
CA ARG A 105 -14.37 14.86 -12.80
C ARG A 105 -13.02 15.37 -12.28
N PHE A 106 -12.23 14.53 -11.62
CA PHE A 106 -10.86 14.82 -11.19
C PHE A 106 -10.07 13.52 -10.99
N PRO A 107 -9.51 12.89 -12.05
CA PRO A 107 -8.53 11.84 -11.84
C PRO A 107 -7.28 12.45 -11.18
N PRO A 108 -6.63 11.76 -10.22
CA PRO A 108 -5.30 12.15 -9.78
C PRO A 108 -4.37 12.25 -11.01
N PRO A 109 -3.33 13.10 -10.99
CA PRO A 109 -2.35 13.12 -12.06
C PRO A 109 -1.68 11.74 -12.11
N THR A 110 -2.07 10.93 -13.09
CA THR A 110 -1.55 9.58 -13.33
C THR A 110 -0.90 9.54 -14.69
N ALA A 111 0.36 9.10 -14.77
CA ALA A 111 0.89 8.53 -16.00
C ALA A 111 0.39 7.07 -16.07
N GLY A 112 -0.46 6.75 -17.04
CA GLY A 112 -0.91 5.38 -17.30
C GLY A 112 0.13 4.57 -18.09
N ALA A 113 -0.01 3.24 -18.12
CA ALA A 113 0.92 2.31 -18.77
C ALA A 113 1.28 2.65 -20.23
N GLY A 114 0.36 3.25 -21.00
CA GLY A 114 0.61 3.71 -22.38
C GLY A 114 1.31 5.08 -22.51
N THR A 115 1.69 5.72 -21.40
CA THR A 115 2.29 7.07 -21.35
C THR A 115 3.66 7.11 -20.67
N SER A 116 4.24 5.94 -20.35
CA SER A 116 5.51 5.84 -19.62
C SER A 116 6.74 6.31 -20.41
N ALA A 117 6.60 6.58 -21.70
CA ALA A 117 7.61 7.29 -22.47
C ALA A 117 7.74 8.74 -21.94
N PRO A 118 8.94 9.36 -21.95
CA PRO A 118 9.14 10.67 -21.33
C PRO A 118 8.17 11.76 -21.84
N ALA A 119 7.95 11.83 -23.16
CA ALA A 119 7.00 12.77 -23.75
C ALA A 119 5.55 12.52 -23.30
N GLY A 120 5.19 11.26 -23.04
CA GLY A 120 3.87 10.88 -22.52
C GLY A 120 3.69 11.34 -21.08
N VAL A 121 4.71 11.17 -20.23
CA VAL A 121 4.73 11.65 -18.84
C VAL A 121 4.54 13.16 -18.80
N ARG A 122 5.38 13.91 -19.52
CA ARG A 122 5.31 15.37 -19.56
C ARG A 122 3.93 15.86 -20.01
N ARG A 123 3.41 15.34 -21.12
CA ARG A 123 2.08 15.71 -21.61
C ARG A 123 1.00 15.43 -20.56
N SER A 124 1.04 14.29 -19.88
CA SER A 124 0.08 13.94 -18.83
C SER A 124 0.12 14.91 -17.64
N ILE A 125 1.32 15.33 -17.23
CA ILE A 125 1.50 16.32 -16.17
C ILE A 125 0.96 17.69 -16.59
N GLU A 126 1.31 18.17 -17.78
CA GLU A 126 0.82 19.44 -18.31
C GLU A 126 -0.72 19.46 -18.46
N GLU A 127 -1.31 18.38 -18.96
CA GLU A 127 -2.77 18.22 -19.02
C GLU A 127 -3.41 18.25 -17.63
N SER A 128 -2.76 17.66 -16.64
CA SER A 128 -3.24 17.66 -15.26
C SER A 128 -3.16 19.05 -14.62
N LEU A 129 -2.05 19.77 -14.81
CA LEU A 129 -1.89 21.16 -14.38
C LEU A 129 -2.98 22.05 -14.98
N ARG A 130 -3.20 21.97 -16.31
CA ARG A 130 -4.26 22.72 -17.00
C ARG A 130 -5.65 22.41 -16.45
N ARG A 131 -5.98 21.14 -16.26
CA ARG A 131 -7.29 20.71 -15.71
C ARG A 131 -7.52 21.17 -14.29
N LEU A 132 -6.47 21.21 -13.48
CA LEU A 132 -6.56 21.61 -12.08
C LEU A 132 -6.47 23.14 -11.90
N GLY A 133 -6.05 23.88 -12.93
CA GLY A 133 -5.77 25.31 -12.83
C GLY A 133 -4.62 25.61 -11.87
N LEU A 134 -3.60 24.75 -11.86
CA LEU A 134 -2.44 24.84 -10.98
C LEU A 134 -1.17 24.98 -11.81
N ASP A 135 -0.18 25.69 -11.26
CA ASP A 135 1.15 25.81 -11.86
C ASP A 135 2.12 24.72 -11.37
N ARG A 136 1.73 24.00 -10.30
CA ARG A 136 2.53 22.95 -9.67
C ARG A 136 1.65 21.84 -9.09
N ILE A 137 2.15 20.61 -9.15
CA ILE A 137 1.60 19.45 -8.44
C ILE A 137 2.47 19.14 -7.22
N ASP A 138 1.87 19.01 -6.04
CA ASP A 138 2.61 18.71 -4.81
C ASP A 138 3.29 17.34 -4.85
N ILE A 139 2.56 16.29 -5.24
CA ILE A 139 3.07 14.91 -5.37
C ILE A 139 2.46 14.27 -6.61
N VAL A 140 3.30 13.65 -7.45
CA VAL A 140 2.87 12.82 -8.59
C VAL A 140 3.13 11.35 -8.27
N TYR A 141 2.18 10.47 -8.55
CA TYR A 141 2.38 9.02 -8.44
C TYR A 141 2.43 8.37 -9.83
N LEU A 142 3.49 7.60 -10.09
CA LEU A 142 3.50 6.59 -11.14
C LEU A 142 2.48 5.50 -10.74
N HIS A 143 1.47 5.29 -11.57
CA HIS A 143 0.33 4.44 -11.22
C HIS A 143 0.44 3.07 -11.90
N ASP A 144 0.50 2.01 -11.08
CA ASP A 144 0.58 0.60 -11.51
C ASP A 144 1.56 0.34 -12.68
N PRO A 145 2.86 0.71 -12.58
CA PRO A 145 3.84 0.41 -13.62
C PRO A 145 4.39 -1.03 -13.53
N ASP A 146 3.74 -1.93 -12.79
CA ASP A 146 4.20 -3.30 -12.52
C ASP A 146 4.48 -4.12 -13.79
N ASP A 147 3.65 -4.01 -14.82
CA ASP A 147 3.86 -4.65 -16.13
C ASP A 147 4.93 -3.96 -16.99
N HIS A 148 5.39 -2.77 -16.59
CA HIS A 148 6.32 -1.92 -17.33
C HIS A 148 7.43 -1.35 -16.44
N MET A 149 7.93 -2.17 -15.50
CA MET A 149 8.82 -1.73 -14.43
C MET A 149 10.09 -1.05 -14.95
N GLU A 150 10.77 -1.66 -15.93
CA GLU A 150 12.00 -1.10 -16.50
C GLU A 150 11.73 0.25 -17.16
N GLN A 151 10.66 0.36 -17.95
CA GLN A 151 10.30 1.61 -18.59
C GLN A 151 9.98 2.71 -17.55
N ALA A 152 9.31 2.34 -16.45
CA ALA A 152 8.98 3.30 -15.41
C ALA A 152 10.23 3.79 -14.65
N LEU A 153 11.19 2.90 -14.38
CA LEU A 153 12.44 3.23 -13.70
C LEU A 153 13.43 3.98 -14.61
N GLU A 154 13.56 3.56 -15.86
CA GLU A 154 14.58 4.08 -16.79
C GLU A 154 14.10 5.30 -17.59
N GLN A 155 12.78 5.50 -17.73
CA GLN A 155 12.23 6.57 -18.58
C GLN A 155 11.28 7.49 -17.82
N ALA A 156 10.25 6.94 -17.19
CA ALA A 156 9.21 7.77 -16.57
C ALA A 156 9.72 8.52 -15.33
N TYR A 157 10.43 7.81 -14.44
CA TYR A 157 10.98 8.41 -13.22
C TYR A 157 12.00 9.53 -13.53
N PRO A 158 13.02 9.35 -14.42
CA PRO A 158 13.93 10.43 -14.78
C PRO A 158 13.25 11.66 -15.38
N GLU A 159 12.16 11.48 -16.14
CA GLU A 159 11.39 12.62 -16.65
C GLU A 159 10.63 13.35 -15.52
N LEU A 160 10.10 12.62 -14.55
CA LEU A 160 9.51 13.23 -13.35
C LEU A 160 10.56 13.98 -12.52
N GLU A 161 11.81 13.51 -12.48
CA GLU A 161 12.90 14.25 -11.85
C GLU A 161 13.22 15.57 -12.55
N ARG A 162 13.19 15.59 -13.89
CA ARG A 162 13.31 16.84 -14.67
C ARG A 162 12.17 17.81 -14.36
N LEU A 163 10.93 17.32 -14.36
CA LEU A 163 9.76 18.13 -14.00
C LEU A 163 9.80 18.64 -12.54
N ARG A 164 10.41 17.87 -11.63
CA ARG A 164 10.70 18.31 -10.25
C ARG A 164 11.76 19.41 -10.23
N ALA A 165 12.83 19.27 -11.00
CA ALA A 165 13.87 20.30 -11.14
C ALA A 165 13.34 21.60 -11.78
N GLU A 166 12.38 21.50 -12.69
CA GLU A 166 11.66 22.63 -13.30
C GLU A 166 10.65 23.29 -12.33
N GLY A 167 10.36 22.66 -11.19
CA GLY A 167 9.41 23.16 -10.19
C GLY A 167 7.94 22.81 -10.44
N ALA A 168 7.63 22.14 -11.54
CA ALA A 168 6.27 21.69 -11.88
C ALA A 168 5.76 20.57 -10.96
N VAL A 169 6.67 19.79 -10.37
CA VAL A 169 6.37 18.70 -9.43
C VAL A 169 7.12 18.92 -8.11
N GLY A 170 6.47 18.70 -6.98
CA GLY A 170 7.09 18.82 -5.65
C GLY A 170 7.79 17.56 -5.18
N ALA A 171 7.10 16.42 -5.26
CA ALA A 171 7.57 15.12 -4.85
C ALA A 171 7.10 14.04 -5.83
N ILE A 172 7.83 12.93 -5.88
CA ILE A 172 7.61 11.82 -6.79
C ILE A 172 7.27 10.59 -5.97
N GLY A 173 6.26 9.85 -6.41
CA GLY A 173 5.84 8.61 -5.81
C GLY A 173 5.48 7.52 -6.81
N ALA A 174 5.27 6.30 -6.31
CA ALA A 174 4.77 5.17 -7.07
C ALA A 174 3.64 4.50 -6.29
N GLY A 175 2.55 4.14 -6.95
CA GLY A 175 1.36 3.55 -6.33
C GLY A 175 0.99 2.22 -6.97
N MET A 176 0.85 1.17 -6.16
CA MET A 176 0.60 -0.21 -6.61
C MET A 176 -0.14 -1.06 -5.57
N ASN A 177 -0.65 -2.21 -6.01
CA ASN A 177 -1.20 -3.27 -5.15
C ASN A 177 -0.18 -4.37 -4.81
N HIS A 178 1.13 -4.11 -4.98
CA HIS A 178 2.21 -5.08 -4.79
C HIS A 178 3.41 -4.46 -4.06
N ALA A 179 3.86 -5.11 -2.98
CA ALA A 179 4.95 -4.58 -2.16
C ALA A 179 6.34 -4.73 -2.79
N GLY A 180 6.60 -5.84 -3.49
CA GLY A 180 7.90 -6.12 -4.11
C GLY A 180 8.32 -5.08 -5.15
N PRO A 181 7.47 -4.77 -6.14
CA PRO A 181 7.70 -3.69 -7.10
C PRO A 181 7.90 -2.30 -6.46
N LEU A 182 7.10 -1.93 -5.45
CA LEU A 182 7.32 -0.67 -4.72
C LEU A 182 8.68 -0.66 -4.00
N ALA A 183 9.07 -1.79 -3.40
CA ALA A 183 10.37 -1.90 -2.74
C ALA A 183 11.54 -1.78 -3.73
N ARG A 184 11.30 -2.09 -5.01
CA ARG A 184 12.26 -1.85 -6.10
C ARG A 184 12.46 -0.36 -6.34
N PHE A 185 11.38 0.41 -6.48
CA PHE A 185 11.45 1.89 -6.57
C PHE A 185 12.24 2.49 -5.39
N VAL A 186 11.92 2.09 -4.16
CA VAL A 186 12.63 2.59 -2.97
C VAL A 186 14.13 2.25 -2.97
N ARG A 187 14.54 1.15 -3.63
CA ARG A 187 15.95 0.73 -3.73
C ARG A 187 16.72 1.44 -4.84
N GLU A 188 16.06 1.66 -5.97
CA GLU A 188 16.69 2.03 -7.23
C GLU A 188 16.54 3.53 -7.57
N THR A 189 15.72 4.27 -6.82
CA THR A 189 15.48 5.70 -7.09
C THR A 189 15.40 6.56 -5.82
N ASP A 190 15.42 7.87 -5.98
CA ASP A 190 15.25 8.88 -4.91
C ASP A 190 13.77 9.30 -4.76
N ILE A 191 12.87 8.30 -4.76
CA ILE A 191 11.43 8.52 -4.64
C ILE A 191 11.05 9.03 -3.25
N ASP A 192 10.11 9.98 -3.18
CA ASP A 192 9.72 10.62 -1.92
C ASP A 192 8.69 9.77 -1.14
N ALA A 193 7.80 9.07 -1.87
CA ALA A 193 6.74 8.28 -1.26
C ALA A 193 6.30 7.08 -2.11
N VAL A 194 5.71 6.07 -1.45
CA VAL A 194 5.01 4.96 -2.11
C VAL A 194 3.57 4.86 -1.61
N LEU A 195 2.64 4.56 -2.52
CA LEU A 195 1.26 4.23 -2.18
C LEU A 195 1.07 2.71 -2.27
N LEU A 196 0.98 2.05 -1.11
CA LEU A 196 0.74 0.61 -1.02
C LEU A 196 -0.75 0.36 -0.77
N ALA A 197 -1.45 -0.18 -1.77
CA ALA A 197 -2.87 -0.48 -1.65
C ALA A 197 -3.13 -1.96 -1.32
N GLY A 198 -3.94 -2.20 -0.28
CA GLY A 198 -4.48 -3.52 0.07
C GLY A 198 -3.51 -4.52 0.72
N ARG A 199 -2.21 -4.23 0.75
CA ARG A 199 -1.15 -5.14 1.27
C ARG A 199 -0.60 -4.77 2.65
N TYR A 200 -1.24 -3.84 3.34
CA TYR A 200 -0.96 -3.55 4.75
C TYR A 200 -2.24 -3.16 5.48
N THR A 201 -3.03 -4.17 5.81
CA THR A 201 -4.35 -4.08 6.44
C THR A 201 -4.44 -5.11 7.58
N LEU A 202 -5.56 -5.17 8.30
CA LEU A 202 -5.78 -6.22 9.31
C LEU A 202 -5.88 -7.64 8.73
N LEU A 203 -6.16 -7.79 7.44
CA LEU A 203 -6.28 -9.09 6.76
C LEU A 203 -5.04 -9.46 5.95
N ASP A 204 -4.23 -8.49 5.55
CA ASP A 204 -3.05 -8.69 4.70
C ASP A 204 -1.89 -7.83 5.20
N GLN A 205 -0.85 -8.46 5.74
CA GLN A 205 0.38 -7.80 6.18
C GLN A 205 1.58 -8.09 5.27
N SER A 206 1.35 -8.53 4.02
CA SER A 206 2.43 -8.91 3.10
C SER A 206 3.40 -7.77 2.77
N GLY A 207 2.95 -6.51 2.83
CA GLY A 207 3.80 -5.33 2.68
C GLY A 207 4.76 -5.08 3.84
N PHE A 208 4.55 -5.71 4.99
CA PHE A 208 5.46 -5.61 6.12
C PHE A 208 6.81 -6.25 5.83
N ALA A 209 6.81 -7.40 5.16
CA ALA A 209 8.03 -8.09 4.77
C ALA A 209 8.68 -7.36 3.58
N GLY A 210 9.76 -6.64 3.85
CA GLY A 210 10.60 -6.01 2.83
C GLY A 210 10.32 -4.55 2.56
N LEU A 211 9.07 -4.14 2.26
CA LEU A 211 8.79 -2.74 1.85
C LEU A 211 8.84 -1.76 3.03
N LEU A 212 8.05 -2.01 4.08
CA LEU A 212 7.90 -1.05 5.18
C LEU A 212 9.23 -0.78 5.94
N PRO A 213 10.01 -1.81 6.33
CA PRO A 213 11.32 -1.58 6.95
C PRO A 213 12.29 -0.82 6.03
N LEU A 214 12.33 -1.17 4.74
CA LEU A 214 13.17 -0.49 3.75
C LEU A 214 12.76 0.98 3.58
N ALA A 215 11.46 1.27 3.51
CA ALA A 215 10.96 2.63 3.41
C ALA A 215 11.34 3.46 4.64
N ALA A 216 11.22 2.90 5.85
CA ALA A 216 11.69 3.54 7.08
C ALA A 216 13.21 3.81 7.05
N GLU A 217 14.01 2.83 6.62
CA GLU A 217 15.47 2.96 6.51
C GLU A 217 15.88 4.07 5.52
N ARG A 218 15.19 4.16 4.39
CA ARG A 218 15.46 5.14 3.33
C ARG A 218 14.79 6.51 3.55
N GLY A 219 13.97 6.65 4.58
CA GLY A 219 13.21 7.87 4.83
C GLY A 219 12.11 8.14 3.79
N VAL A 220 11.62 7.10 3.11
CA VAL A 220 10.54 7.18 2.12
C VAL A 220 9.19 7.04 2.82
N GLY A 221 8.26 7.95 2.56
CA GLY A 221 6.92 7.90 3.14
C GLY A 221 6.05 6.80 2.53
N VAL A 222 5.27 6.10 3.34
CA VAL A 222 4.30 5.10 2.87
C VAL A 222 2.88 5.63 3.07
N VAL A 223 2.13 5.77 1.99
CA VAL A 223 0.68 5.99 2.00
C VAL A 223 0.00 4.64 1.86
N VAL A 224 -0.81 4.26 2.84
CA VAL A 224 -1.52 2.96 2.80
C VAL A 224 -2.94 3.16 2.29
N GLY A 225 -3.26 2.56 1.16
CA GLY A 225 -4.59 2.57 0.56
C GLY A 225 -5.33 1.25 0.78
N GLY A 226 -6.65 1.26 0.60
CA GLY A 226 -7.44 0.02 0.62
C GLY A 226 -7.51 -0.65 1.99
N VAL A 227 -7.36 0.10 3.08
CA VAL A 227 -7.35 -0.39 4.47
C VAL A 227 -8.62 -1.13 4.90
N LEU A 228 -9.72 -0.95 4.16
CA LEU A 228 -10.97 -1.68 4.35
C LEU A 228 -11.10 -2.93 3.44
N ASN A 229 -10.03 -3.30 2.70
CA ASN A 229 -9.96 -4.33 1.66
C ASN A 229 -11.22 -4.42 0.80
N SER A 230 -11.61 -3.32 0.16
CA SER A 230 -12.80 -3.20 -0.70
C SER A 230 -14.17 -3.42 -0.01
N GLY A 231 -14.24 -3.61 1.31
CA GLY A 231 -15.51 -3.61 2.05
C GLY A 231 -15.62 -4.67 3.14
N VAL A 232 -14.86 -5.76 3.09
CA VAL A 232 -14.95 -6.83 4.11
C VAL A 232 -14.60 -6.36 5.52
N LEU A 233 -13.69 -5.39 5.66
CA LEU A 233 -13.38 -4.77 6.96
C LEU A 233 -14.31 -3.58 7.30
N ALA A 234 -15.20 -3.21 6.37
CA ALA A 234 -16.24 -2.20 6.62
C ALA A 234 -17.52 -2.82 7.15
N ASP A 235 -17.96 -3.92 6.53
CA ASP A 235 -19.15 -4.68 6.88
C ASP A 235 -18.93 -6.16 6.51
N PRO A 236 -18.35 -6.99 7.41
CA PRO A 236 -18.11 -8.39 7.13
C PRO A 236 -19.42 -9.18 7.15
N ARG A 237 -19.88 -9.55 5.96
CA ARG A 237 -21.09 -10.36 5.72
C ARG A 237 -20.95 -11.21 4.46
N PRO A 238 -21.80 -12.23 4.24
CA PRO A 238 -21.81 -12.97 2.99
C PRO A 238 -21.88 -12.03 1.77
N GLY A 239 -21.01 -12.25 0.78
CA GLY A 239 -20.90 -11.40 -0.41
C GLY A 239 -20.12 -10.09 -0.22
N ALA A 240 -19.58 -9.80 0.97
CA ALA A 240 -18.62 -8.72 1.14
C ALA A 240 -17.39 -8.95 0.27
N THR A 241 -16.74 -7.87 -0.17
CA THR A 241 -15.64 -7.94 -1.12
C THR A 241 -14.28 -7.84 -0.45
N PHE A 242 -13.31 -8.61 -0.95
CA PHE A 242 -11.88 -8.52 -0.70
C PHE A 242 -11.17 -8.38 -2.05
N ASP A 243 -10.33 -7.36 -2.21
CA ASP A 243 -9.67 -7.02 -3.48
C ASP A 243 -10.64 -6.99 -4.69
N TYR A 244 -11.81 -6.39 -4.47
CA TYR A 244 -12.88 -6.21 -5.47
C TYR A 244 -13.56 -7.49 -5.97
N ALA A 245 -13.18 -8.65 -5.43
CA ALA A 245 -13.85 -9.92 -5.64
C ALA A 245 -14.62 -10.32 -4.36
N PRO A 246 -15.60 -11.24 -4.45
CA PRO A 246 -16.20 -11.83 -3.25
C PRO A 246 -15.11 -12.37 -2.31
N ALA A 247 -15.17 -12.00 -1.04
CA ALA A 247 -14.23 -12.49 -0.04
C ALA A 247 -14.38 -14.01 0.09
N ARG A 248 -13.24 -14.71 0.10
CA ARG A 248 -13.22 -16.14 0.37
C ARG A 248 -13.76 -16.43 1.78
N PRO A 249 -14.39 -17.61 2.02
CA PRO A 249 -14.97 -17.94 3.32
C PRO A 249 -13.99 -17.81 4.50
N ASP A 250 -12.72 -18.17 4.31
CA ASP A 250 -11.67 -18.06 5.32
C ASP A 250 -11.33 -16.61 5.68
N LEU A 251 -11.26 -15.72 4.69
CA LEU A 251 -11.03 -14.28 4.92
C LEU A 251 -12.23 -13.61 5.59
N LEU A 252 -13.45 -14.01 5.21
CA LEU A 252 -14.66 -13.53 5.86
C LEU A 252 -14.71 -13.98 7.33
N ALA A 253 -14.44 -15.26 7.61
CA ALA A 253 -14.36 -15.78 8.98
C ALA A 253 -13.32 -15.01 9.81
N ARG A 254 -12.12 -14.80 9.26
CA ARG A 254 -11.08 -14.00 9.92
C ARG A 254 -11.54 -12.56 10.21
N ALA A 255 -12.22 -11.91 9.27
CA ALA A 255 -12.76 -10.56 9.48
C ALA A 255 -13.85 -10.52 10.56
N LEU A 256 -14.69 -11.56 10.66
CA LEU A 256 -15.68 -11.73 11.71
C LEU A 256 -15.01 -11.93 13.09
N ASP A 257 -13.94 -12.71 13.16
CA ASP A 257 -13.18 -12.91 14.40
C ASP A 257 -12.51 -11.62 14.89
N ILE A 258 -11.91 -10.86 13.97
CA ILE A 258 -11.35 -9.54 14.26
C ILE A 258 -12.45 -8.59 14.73
N ARG A 259 -13.63 -8.60 14.09
CA ARG A 259 -14.78 -7.79 14.52
C ARG A 259 -15.18 -8.12 15.95
N ALA A 260 -15.28 -9.40 16.29
CA ALA A 260 -15.65 -9.84 17.64
C ALA A 260 -14.64 -9.36 18.70
N VAL A 261 -13.34 -9.35 18.39
CA VAL A 261 -12.33 -8.73 19.27
C VAL A 261 -12.58 -7.24 19.40
N CYS A 262 -12.74 -6.52 18.29
CA CYS A 262 -12.97 -5.08 18.31
C CYS A 262 -14.21 -4.71 19.16
N GLU A 263 -15.29 -5.47 19.04
CA GLU A 263 -16.53 -5.28 19.81
C GLU A 263 -16.33 -5.46 21.33
N ARG A 264 -15.53 -6.44 21.77
CA ARG A 264 -15.20 -6.61 23.20
C ARG A 264 -14.45 -5.42 23.79
N HIS A 265 -13.67 -4.73 22.96
CA HIS A 265 -12.94 -3.51 23.35
C HIS A 265 -13.72 -2.22 23.07
N GLY A 266 -14.98 -2.30 22.62
CA GLY A 266 -15.79 -1.12 22.29
C GLY A 266 -15.29 -0.32 21.07
N VAL A 267 -14.45 -0.92 20.23
CA VAL A 267 -13.85 -0.29 19.04
C VAL A 267 -14.60 -0.76 17.80
N PRO A 268 -15.09 0.12 16.92
CA PRO A 268 -15.61 -0.31 15.63
C PRO A 268 -14.50 -0.93 14.78
N LEU A 269 -14.78 -2.05 14.08
CA LEU A 269 -13.80 -2.70 13.18
C LEU A 269 -13.14 -1.71 12.21
N ARG A 270 -13.93 -0.79 11.65
CA ARG A 270 -13.45 0.26 10.74
C ARG A 270 -12.43 1.19 11.39
N ALA A 271 -12.59 1.51 12.68
CA ALA A 271 -11.60 2.31 13.41
C ALA A 271 -10.31 1.53 13.57
N ALA A 272 -10.35 0.27 14.02
CA ALA A 272 -9.16 -0.58 14.11
C ALA A 272 -8.45 -0.72 12.74
N ALA A 273 -9.21 -0.91 11.66
CA ALA A 273 -8.64 -1.02 10.30
C ALA A 273 -7.96 0.27 9.82
N LEU A 274 -8.52 1.44 10.15
CA LEU A 274 -7.91 2.74 9.83
C LEU A 274 -6.66 3.04 10.66
N HIS A 275 -6.67 2.64 11.92
CA HIS A 275 -5.55 2.87 12.85
C HIS A 275 -4.38 1.94 12.60
N PHE A 276 -4.64 0.66 12.33
CA PHE A 276 -3.61 -0.38 12.23
C PHE A 276 -2.37 0.02 11.42
N PRO A 277 -2.47 0.58 10.19
CA PRO A 277 -1.30 0.93 9.40
C PRO A 277 -0.39 1.97 10.07
N LEU A 278 -0.95 2.86 10.89
CA LEU A 278 -0.23 3.93 11.58
C LEU A 278 0.72 3.42 12.67
N GLY A 279 0.71 2.11 12.97
CA GLY A 279 1.70 1.50 13.83
C GLY A 279 3.10 1.47 13.22
N SER A 280 3.20 1.47 11.89
CA SER A 280 4.49 1.45 11.20
C SER A 280 5.08 2.87 11.11
N PRO A 281 6.35 3.09 11.50
CA PRO A 281 6.98 4.41 11.42
C PRO A 281 7.18 4.91 9.98
N ALA A 282 7.15 4.02 8.98
CA ALA A 282 7.20 4.41 7.56
C ALA A 282 5.86 4.98 7.07
N VAL A 283 4.75 4.66 7.73
CA VAL A 283 3.42 5.07 7.26
C VAL A 283 3.14 6.51 7.63
N THR A 284 3.03 7.37 6.61
CA THR A 284 2.80 8.81 6.78
C THR A 284 1.33 9.18 6.63
N SER A 285 0.54 8.32 5.96
CA SER A 285 -0.87 8.58 5.72
C SER A 285 -1.66 7.29 5.44
N VAL A 286 -2.94 7.31 5.80
CA VAL A 286 -3.91 6.27 5.46
C VAL A 286 -4.96 6.86 4.53
N LEU A 287 -5.08 6.28 3.34
CA LEU A 287 -6.00 6.71 2.30
C LEU A 287 -7.30 5.90 2.35
N THR A 288 -8.41 6.59 2.59
CA THR A 288 -9.76 6.02 2.59
C THR A 288 -10.55 6.59 1.41
N GLY A 289 -11.29 5.72 0.72
CA GLY A 289 -12.26 6.17 -0.27
C GLY A 289 -13.52 6.69 0.41
N ALA A 290 -14.06 7.81 -0.09
CA ALA A 290 -15.35 8.34 0.31
C ALA A 290 -16.09 8.88 -0.92
N ARG A 291 -17.39 8.59 -1.01
CA ARG A 291 -18.31 9.02 -2.07
C ARG A 291 -19.28 10.09 -1.59
N SER A 292 -19.30 10.38 -0.30
CA SER A 292 -20.14 11.42 0.29
C SER A 292 -19.42 12.17 1.40
N ALA A 293 -19.86 13.40 1.68
CA ALA A 293 -19.37 14.16 2.82
C ALA A 293 -19.68 13.49 4.17
N ALA A 294 -20.69 12.61 4.23
CA ALA A 294 -20.98 11.81 5.42
C ALA A 294 -19.90 10.74 5.64
N GLU A 295 -19.50 10.02 4.58
CA GLU A 295 -18.41 9.03 4.66
C GLU A 295 -17.07 9.69 5.03
N VAL A 296 -16.78 10.91 4.55
CA VAL A 296 -15.58 11.66 4.98
C VAL A 296 -15.62 11.98 6.48
N ARG A 297 -16.76 12.46 6.98
CA ARG A 297 -16.91 12.78 8.41
C ARG A 297 -16.86 11.53 9.28
N ASP A 298 -17.44 10.43 8.83
CA ASP A 298 -17.38 9.13 9.50
C ASP A 298 -15.93 8.64 9.62
N ALA A 299 -15.16 8.65 8.52
CA ALA A 299 -13.75 8.27 8.54
C ALA A 299 -12.91 9.15 9.49
N ALA A 300 -13.13 10.47 9.48
CA ALA A 300 -12.46 11.39 10.39
C ALA A 300 -12.83 11.13 11.86
N ALA A 301 -14.11 10.85 12.14
CA ALA A 301 -14.57 10.51 13.49
C ALA A 301 -13.98 9.17 13.98
N LEU A 302 -13.87 8.17 13.09
CA LEU A 302 -13.24 6.88 13.40
C LEU A 302 -11.75 7.05 13.72
N LEU A 303 -11.04 7.88 12.95
CA LEU A 303 -9.62 8.17 13.20
C LEU A 303 -9.41 8.94 14.52
N GLY A 304 -10.36 9.78 14.92
CA GLY A 304 -10.34 10.50 16.20
C GLY A 304 -10.67 9.65 17.43
N ARG A 305 -11.08 8.38 17.26
CA ARG A 305 -11.33 7.47 18.38
C ARG A 305 -10.02 6.84 18.85
N PRO A 306 -9.76 6.76 20.17
CA PRO A 306 -8.66 5.97 20.68
C PRO A 306 -8.89 4.48 20.40
N VAL A 307 -7.81 3.76 20.15
CA VAL A 307 -7.81 2.30 20.04
C VAL A 307 -6.90 1.76 21.14
N PRO A 308 -7.45 1.08 22.17
CA PRO A 308 -6.67 0.62 23.32
C PRO A 308 -5.58 -0.38 22.92
N ASP A 309 -4.42 -0.32 23.58
CA ASP A 309 -3.32 -1.27 23.36
C ASP A 309 -3.75 -2.73 23.60
N ALA A 310 -4.71 -2.94 24.52
CA ALA A 310 -5.29 -4.24 24.83
C ALA A 310 -5.98 -4.90 23.62
N LEU A 311 -6.56 -4.12 22.69
CA LEU A 311 -7.15 -4.66 21.46
C LEU A 311 -6.06 -5.29 20.60
N TRP A 312 -4.93 -4.61 20.43
CA TRP A 312 -3.81 -5.10 19.62
C TRP A 312 -3.16 -6.33 20.25
N ALA A 313 -3.04 -6.37 21.58
CA ALA A 313 -2.54 -7.53 22.31
C ALA A 313 -3.43 -8.75 22.09
N GLU A 314 -4.76 -8.62 22.27
CA GLU A 314 -5.69 -9.74 22.08
C GLU A 314 -5.71 -10.24 20.63
N LEU A 315 -5.62 -9.36 19.63
CA LEU A 315 -5.50 -9.78 18.23
C LEU A 315 -4.25 -10.64 17.99
N ARG A 316 -3.13 -10.34 18.66
CA ARG A 316 -1.90 -11.15 18.57
C ARG A 316 -2.05 -12.49 19.28
N GLU A 317 -2.58 -12.49 20.51
CA GLU A 317 -2.81 -13.70 21.30
C GLU A 317 -3.70 -14.72 20.58
N ARG A 318 -4.71 -14.23 19.85
CA ARG A 318 -5.60 -15.07 19.04
C ARG A 318 -5.05 -15.45 17.67
N GLY A 319 -3.83 -15.04 17.33
CA GLY A 319 -3.21 -15.30 16.01
C GLY A 319 -3.88 -14.53 14.85
N LEU A 320 -4.72 -13.54 15.14
CA LEU A 320 -5.37 -12.69 14.15
C LEU A 320 -4.45 -11.60 13.61
N LEU A 321 -3.40 -11.26 14.37
CA LEU A 321 -2.30 -10.39 13.94
C LEU A 321 -0.93 -11.02 14.25
N PRO A 322 0.07 -10.97 13.36
CA PRO A 322 1.40 -11.50 13.65
C PRO A 322 2.12 -10.71 14.76
N ALA A 323 2.88 -11.39 15.62
CA ALA A 323 3.55 -10.78 16.79
C ALA A 323 4.53 -9.64 16.44
N GLY A 324 5.29 -9.78 15.34
CA GLY A 324 6.29 -8.79 14.92
C GLY A 324 5.76 -7.58 14.15
N VAL A 325 4.47 -7.55 13.82
CA VAL A 325 3.88 -6.43 13.07
C VAL A 325 3.59 -5.27 14.03
N PRO A 326 4.10 -4.06 13.72
CA PRO A 326 3.93 -2.92 14.60
C PRO A 326 2.48 -2.44 14.58
N THR A 327 1.96 -2.09 15.76
CA THR A 327 0.62 -1.52 15.95
C THR A 327 0.75 -0.13 16.55
N PRO A 328 -0.23 0.76 16.34
CA PRO A 328 -0.28 2.03 17.04
C PRO A 328 -0.20 1.80 18.54
N ARG A 329 0.45 2.73 19.25
CA ARG A 329 0.38 2.80 20.70
C ARG A 329 -0.67 3.82 21.09
N GLU A 330 -1.35 3.56 22.18
CA GLU A 330 -2.22 4.54 22.82
C GLU A 330 -1.43 5.83 23.08
N ALA A 331 -2.00 6.98 22.69
CA ALA A 331 -1.42 8.27 23.01
C ALA A 331 -1.61 8.50 24.52
N GLY A 332 -0.53 8.33 25.28
CA GLY A 332 -0.49 8.63 26.72
C GLY A 332 -0.62 10.11 27.04
#